data_AF-A0A3B0YBM9-F1
#
_entry.id   AF-A0A3B0YBM9-F1
#
_cell.length_a   1.000
_cell.length_b   1.000
_cell.length_c   1.000
_cell.angle_alpha   90.00
_cell.angle_beta   90.00
_cell.angle_gamma   90.00
#
_symmetry.space_group_name_H-M   'P 1'
#
loop_
_entity.id
_entity.type
_entity.pdbx_description
1 polymer ?
#
loop_
_entity_poly.entity_id
_entity_poly.type
_entity_poly.pdbx_seq_one_letter_code
_entity_poly.pdbx_strand_id
1 'polypeptide(L)'
;MDILFASSEAHPLIKTGGLADVAGSLPRAIRNSKQEIRLILPAYPAAIEAAGALKTVATLDLPGASEPVRLLQGRLPHTRVRLYLVDCAQYFNRDGGPYSAPDGSDWPDNADRFALFARAVCAVALDRAGLDWQPQLVHCNDWQTGLVPALLSQETKRPATLFTIHNLAYQGLFDWHTFQRLGLPSDWWAMDKLEFHDQLSFIKGGLVFADWISTVSPRYAKEIRTPQFGCGLEGLLEHRKAQLSGILNGVDYR
;
A
#
# COMPACT_ATOMS: atom_id res chain seq x y z
N MET A 1 11.28 -15.82 -6.60
CA MET A 1 10.67 -14.52 -6.92
C MET A 1 10.86 -13.63 -5.72
N ASP A 2 11.25 -12.40 -5.97
CA ASP A 2 11.49 -11.39 -4.95
C ASP A 2 10.33 -10.41 -4.91
N ILE A 3 9.72 -10.26 -3.73
CA ILE A 3 8.45 -9.56 -3.56
C ILE A 3 8.61 -8.47 -2.51
N LEU A 4 8.22 -7.25 -2.85
CA LEU A 4 7.98 -6.19 -1.88
C LEU A 4 6.48 -6.15 -1.58
N PHE A 5 6.10 -6.50 -0.35
CA PHE A 5 4.72 -6.50 0.10
C PHE A 5 4.45 -5.21 0.86
N ALA A 6 3.65 -4.32 0.28
CA ALA A 6 3.30 -3.03 0.85
C ALA A 6 1.91 -3.09 1.50
N SER A 7 1.83 -2.66 2.75
CA SER A 7 0.59 -2.57 3.52
C SER A 7 0.68 -1.42 4.51
N SER A 8 -0.46 -0.83 4.86
CA SER A 8 -0.56 0.14 5.96
C SER A 8 -0.63 -0.51 7.33
N GLU A 9 -0.97 -1.79 7.42
CA GLU A 9 -1.08 -2.52 8.68
C GLU A 9 -0.65 -3.98 8.56
N ALA A 10 -0.18 -4.57 9.65
CA ALA A 10 0.28 -5.95 9.71
C ALA A 10 0.33 -6.44 11.16
N HIS A 11 -0.29 -7.58 11.45
CA HIS A 11 -0.19 -8.23 12.76
C HIS A 11 1.18 -8.92 12.93
N PRO A 12 1.88 -8.82 14.08
CA PRO A 12 1.46 -8.17 15.33
C PRO A 12 1.94 -6.71 15.50
N LEU A 13 2.38 -6.03 14.44
CA LEU A 13 2.91 -4.67 14.50
C LEU A 13 1.82 -3.63 14.80
N ILE A 14 0.76 -3.65 14.00
CA ILE A 14 -0.39 -2.76 14.15
C ILE A 14 -1.60 -3.38 13.45
N LYS A 15 -2.79 -3.25 14.04
CA LYS A 15 -4.01 -3.89 13.53
C LYS A 15 -5.23 -2.98 13.72
N THR A 16 -5.91 -2.70 12.62
CA THR A 16 -7.24 -2.07 12.59
C THR A 16 -8.30 -3.00 12.01
N GLY A 17 -7.92 -3.89 11.08
CA GLY A 17 -8.86 -4.81 10.43
C GLY A 17 -8.23 -6.11 9.94
N GLY A 18 -8.94 -6.77 9.01
CA GLY A 18 -8.52 -8.06 8.44
C GLY A 18 -7.31 -7.97 7.50
N LEU A 19 -7.03 -6.80 6.93
CA LEU A 19 -5.81 -6.58 6.13
C LEU A 19 -4.56 -6.85 6.98
N ALA A 20 -4.55 -6.42 8.24
CA ALA A 20 -3.43 -6.68 9.14
C ALA A 20 -3.14 -8.19 9.32
N ASP A 21 -4.18 -9.02 9.39
CA ASP A 21 -4.02 -10.47 9.54
C ASP A 21 -3.42 -11.10 8.27
N VAL A 22 -3.86 -10.65 7.08
CA VAL A 22 -3.29 -11.09 5.80
C VAL A 22 -1.83 -10.62 5.67
N ALA A 23 -1.55 -9.36 5.99
CA ALA A 23 -0.22 -8.79 5.90
C ALA A 23 0.78 -9.38 6.93
N GLY A 24 0.29 -9.94 8.04
CA GLY A 24 1.11 -10.70 8.99
C GLY A 24 1.36 -12.15 8.56
N SER A 25 0.36 -12.82 7.99
CA SER A 25 0.40 -14.26 7.72
C SER A 25 0.89 -14.62 6.30
N LEU A 26 0.45 -13.88 5.27
CA LEU A 26 0.77 -14.19 3.88
C LEU A 26 2.28 -14.05 3.57
N PRO A 27 2.98 -12.96 4.01
CA PRO A 27 4.43 -12.90 3.85
C PRO A 27 5.16 -14.06 4.53
N ARG A 28 4.69 -14.52 5.70
CA ARG A 28 5.26 -15.70 6.38
C ARG A 28 5.09 -16.96 5.53
N ALA A 29 3.89 -17.19 4.99
CA ALA A 29 3.59 -18.36 4.16
C ALA A 29 4.40 -18.37 2.84
N ILE A 30 4.51 -17.23 2.17
CA ILE A 30 5.33 -17.05 0.95
C ILE A 30 6.80 -17.31 1.26
N ARG A 31 7.31 -16.76 2.37
CA ARG A 31 8.69 -16.98 2.82
C ARG A 31 8.98 -18.47 3.06
N ASN A 32 8.03 -19.19 3.65
CA ASN A 32 8.15 -20.63 3.88
C ASN A 32 8.10 -21.45 2.58
N SER A 33 7.54 -20.88 1.51
CA SER A 33 7.55 -21.45 0.15
C SER A 33 8.85 -21.15 -0.62
N LYS A 34 9.92 -20.75 0.08
CA LYS A 34 11.27 -20.46 -0.46
C LYS A 34 11.32 -19.25 -1.42
N GLN A 35 10.37 -18.33 -1.31
CA GLN A 35 10.43 -17.03 -1.99
C GLN A 35 11.02 -15.95 -1.07
N GLU A 36 11.64 -14.91 -1.64
CA GLU A 36 12.07 -13.74 -0.88
C GLU A 36 10.92 -12.74 -0.85
N ILE A 37 10.51 -12.36 0.36
CA ILE A 37 9.47 -11.37 0.56
C ILE A 37 9.89 -10.44 1.68
N ARG A 38 9.75 -9.15 1.42
CA ARG A 38 10.03 -8.07 2.35
C ARG A 38 8.73 -7.30 2.57
N LEU A 39 8.34 -7.11 3.82
CA LEU A 39 7.18 -6.32 4.22
C LEU A 39 7.62 -4.87 4.40
N ILE A 40 6.87 -3.93 3.84
CA ILE A 40 7.08 -2.49 4.06
C ILE A 40 5.79 -1.84 4.59
N LEU A 41 5.93 -1.01 5.62
CA LEU A 41 4.84 -0.39 6.35
C LEU A 41 5.29 0.98 6.92
N PRO A 42 4.38 1.93 7.23
CA PRO A 42 4.78 3.15 7.93
C PRO A 42 5.30 2.88 9.36
N ALA A 43 6.22 3.71 9.85
CA ALA A 43 6.80 3.54 11.18
C ALA A 43 5.92 4.13 12.30
N TYR A 44 4.75 3.52 12.54
CA TYR A 44 3.90 3.90 13.67
C TYR A 44 4.56 3.54 15.02
N PRO A 45 4.26 4.25 16.13
CA PRO A 45 4.84 3.96 17.44
C PRO A 45 4.68 2.48 17.85
N ALA A 46 3.46 1.92 17.72
CA ALA A 46 3.19 0.51 18.02
C ALA A 46 3.98 -0.46 17.12
N ALA A 47 4.17 -0.10 15.84
CA ALA A 47 4.93 -0.93 14.89
C ALA A 47 6.42 -0.93 15.21
N ILE A 48 6.98 0.23 15.60
CA ILE A 48 8.37 0.36 16.05
C ILE A 48 8.59 -0.47 17.31
N GLU A 49 7.71 -0.32 18.30
CA GLU A 49 7.78 -1.04 19.57
C GLU A 49 7.72 -2.56 19.36
N ALA A 50 6.71 -3.03 18.60
CA ALA A 50 6.52 -4.46 18.33
C ALA A 50 7.65 -5.07 17.50
N ALA A 51 8.27 -4.31 16.57
CA ALA A 51 9.39 -4.78 15.78
C ALA A 51 10.69 -4.94 16.60
N GLY A 52 10.82 -4.21 17.71
CA GLY A 52 11.97 -4.28 18.60
C GLY A 52 13.24 -3.71 17.97
N ALA A 53 14.24 -4.57 17.71
CA ALA A 53 15.54 -4.13 17.21
C ALA A 53 15.47 -3.70 15.74
N LEU A 54 15.59 -2.39 15.52
CA LEU A 54 15.58 -1.75 14.20
C LEU A 54 16.93 -1.09 13.90
N LYS A 55 17.33 -1.11 12.63
CA LYS A 55 18.49 -0.37 12.13
C LYS A 55 18.10 0.54 10.97
N THR A 56 18.59 1.77 10.96
CA THR A 56 18.46 2.62 9.76
C THR A 56 19.33 2.04 8.65
N VAL A 57 18.74 1.78 7.49
CA VAL A 57 19.45 1.23 6.32
C VAL A 57 19.53 2.21 5.14
N ALA A 58 18.67 3.22 5.13
CA ALA A 58 18.69 4.28 4.13
C ALA A 58 18.03 5.54 4.69
N THR A 59 18.35 6.67 4.05
CA THR A 59 17.69 7.96 4.25
C THR A 59 17.33 8.48 2.85
N LEU A 60 16.09 8.93 2.68
CA LEU A 60 15.51 9.28 1.39
C LEU A 60 14.94 10.69 1.42
N ASP A 61 15.32 11.51 0.44
CA ASP A 61 14.69 12.80 0.21
C ASP A 61 13.47 12.59 -0.70
N LEU A 62 12.28 12.61 -0.10
CA LEU A 62 11.02 12.32 -0.80
C LEU A 62 10.14 13.57 -0.89
N PRO A 63 9.49 13.83 -2.04
CA PRO A 63 8.49 14.89 -2.14
C PRO A 63 7.38 14.75 -1.09
N GLY A 64 7.05 15.86 -0.42
CA GLY A 64 6.07 15.90 0.68
C GLY A 64 6.68 15.71 2.07
N ALA A 65 7.96 15.33 2.17
CA ALA A 65 8.67 15.30 3.45
C ALA A 65 9.30 16.66 3.76
N SER A 66 9.15 17.18 4.98
CA SER A 66 9.91 18.37 5.42
C SER A 66 11.34 18.03 5.85
N GLU A 67 11.58 16.77 6.21
CA GLU A 67 12.87 16.22 6.63
C GLU A 67 13.13 14.89 5.89
N PRO A 68 14.40 14.46 5.76
CA PRO A 68 14.72 13.19 5.13
C PRO A 68 14.01 11.99 5.80
N VAL A 69 13.39 11.14 5.00
CA VAL A 69 12.65 9.96 5.46
C VAL A 69 13.63 8.82 5.72
N ARG A 70 13.60 8.25 6.92
CA ARG A 70 14.45 7.11 7.28
C ARG A 70 13.78 5.80 6.89
N LEU A 71 14.55 4.86 6.36
CA LEU A 71 14.11 3.48 6.17
C LEU A 71 14.71 2.63 7.28
N LEU A 72 13.87 2.18 8.21
CA LEU A 72 14.28 1.30 9.30
C LEU A 72 14.09 -0.15 8.88
N GLN A 73 15.08 -0.99 9.12
CA GLN A 73 15.03 -2.42 8.83
C GLN A 73 14.98 -3.23 10.12
N GLY A 74 14.06 -4.18 10.18
CA GLY A 74 13.94 -5.18 11.24
C GLY A 74 13.45 -6.52 10.70
N ARG A 75 12.72 -7.25 11.55
CA ARG A 75 12.01 -8.48 11.18
C ARG A 75 10.58 -8.39 11.67
N LEU A 76 9.64 -8.93 10.89
CA LEU A 76 8.29 -9.14 11.39
C LEU A 76 8.35 -10.13 12.57
N PRO A 77 7.77 -9.82 13.75
CA PRO A 77 7.94 -10.61 14.96
C PRO A 77 7.64 -12.09 14.77
N HIS A 78 8.46 -12.94 15.40
CA HIS A 78 8.37 -14.41 15.31
C HIS A 78 8.50 -15.00 13.89
N THR A 79 9.00 -14.23 12.92
CA THR A 79 9.21 -14.71 11.54
C THR A 79 10.61 -14.39 11.02
N ARG A 80 10.91 -14.91 9.81
CA ARG A 80 12.11 -14.57 9.03
C ARG A 80 11.81 -13.53 7.92
N VAL A 81 10.62 -12.94 7.93
CA VAL A 81 10.24 -11.92 6.95
C VAL A 81 10.98 -10.63 7.29
N ARG A 82 11.71 -10.09 6.31
CA ARG A 82 12.39 -8.81 6.48
C ARG A 82 11.35 -7.70 6.51
N LEU A 83 11.46 -6.82 7.49
CA LEU A 83 10.55 -5.69 7.68
C LEU A 83 11.28 -4.39 7.37
N TYR A 84 10.61 -3.52 6.64
CA TYR A 84 10.97 -2.12 6.47
C TYR A 84 9.88 -1.23 7.07
N LEU A 85 10.30 -0.29 7.92
CA LEU A 85 9.43 0.76 8.43
C LEU A 85 9.85 2.10 7.81
N VAL A 86 8.90 2.77 7.16
CA VAL A 86 9.08 4.10 6.56
C VAL A 86 8.88 5.12 7.67
N ASP A 87 9.99 5.65 8.16
CA ASP A 87 10.01 6.56 9.30
C ASP A 87 10.09 8.00 8.83
N CYS A 88 8.93 8.66 8.93
CA CYS A 88 8.74 10.07 8.69
C CYS A 88 7.99 10.60 9.91
N ALA A 89 8.73 11.06 10.92
CA ALA A 89 8.20 11.39 12.24
C ALA A 89 7.03 12.38 12.17
N GLN A 90 7.12 13.37 11.27
CA GLN A 90 6.04 14.34 11.04
C GLN A 90 4.68 13.68 10.73
N TYR A 91 4.66 12.50 10.11
CA TYR A 91 3.44 11.84 9.61
C TYR A 91 3.05 10.59 10.40
N PHE A 92 4.02 9.82 10.88
CA PHE A 92 3.74 8.49 11.44
C PHE A 92 4.03 8.38 12.93
N ASN A 93 4.85 9.26 13.51
CA ASN A 93 5.11 9.29 14.95
C ASN A 93 4.07 10.14 15.68
N ARG A 94 2.82 9.67 15.70
CA ARG A 94 1.67 10.33 16.31
C ARG A 94 0.83 9.32 17.09
N ASP A 95 0.22 9.77 18.19
CA ASP A 95 -0.78 8.99 18.91
C ASP A 95 -2.04 8.79 18.05
N GLY A 96 -2.75 7.67 18.25
CA GLY A 96 -3.92 7.29 17.46
C GLY A 96 -3.67 6.08 16.57
N GLY A 97 -4.53 5.90 15.57
CA GLY A 97 -4.46 4.78 14.64
C GLY A 97 -3.76 5.12 13.31
N PRO A 98 -3.55 4.11 12.44
CA PRO A 98 -3.03 4.30 11.09
C PRO A 98 -3.79 5.35 10.28
N TYR A 99 -5.12 5.44 10.45
CA TYR A 99 -6.01 6.28 9.64
C TYR A 99 -6.71 7.38 10.44
N SER A 100 -6.81 7.25 11.76
CA SER A 100 -7.62 8.13 12.60
C SER A 100 -6.85 8.67 13.79
N ALA A 101 -7.14 9.90 14.16
CA ALA A 101 -6.65 10.57 15.35
C ALA A 101 -7.23 9.93 16.63
N PRO A 102 -6.72 10.26 17.83
CA PRO A 102 -7.22 9.71 19.09
C PRO A 102 -8.71 9.94 19.36
N ASP A 103 -9.30 10.97 18.76
CA ASP A 103 -10.74 11.28 18.84
C ASP A 103 -11.60 10.46 17.85
N GLY A 104 -10.97 9.60 17.04
CA GLY A 104 -11.63 8.75 16.05
C GLY A 104 -11.90 9.42 14.71
N SER A 105 -11.58 10.71 14.55
CA SER A 105 -11.67 11.39 13.26
C SER A 105 -10.53 10.95 12.33
N ASP A 106 -10.77 10.96 11.01
CA ASP A 106 -9.70 10.68 10.06
C ASP A 106 -8.61 11.76 10.12
N TRP A 107 -7.35 11.36 9.95
CA TRP A 107 -6.28 12.33 9.83
C TRP A 107 -6.52 13.24 8.62
N PRO A 108 -6.50 14.57 8.79
CA PRO A 108 -6.76 15.51 7.69
C PRO A 108 -5.70 15.44 6.59
N ASP A 109 -4.51 14.94 6.91
CA ASP A 109 -3.37 14.77 6.02
C ASP A 109 -3.18 13.30 5.55
N ASN A 110 -4.21 12.45 5.65
CA ASN A 110 -4.12 11.05 5.20
C ASN A 110 -3.62 10.91 3.76
N ALA A 111 -4.06 11.79 2.85
CA ALA A 111 -3.59 11.79 1.47
C ALA A 111 -2.07 12.01 1.38
N ASP A 112 -1.56 13.02 2.10
CA ASP A 112 -0.14 13.37 2.14
C ASP A 112 0.69 12.24 2.75
N ARG A 113 0.22 11.66 3.86
CA ARG A 113 0.85 10.54 4.56
C ARG A 113 1.01 9.33 3.64
N PHE A 114 -0.05 8.90 2.97
CA PHE A 114 -0.03 7.71 2.11
C PHE A 114 0.58 7.98 0.73
N ALA A 115 0.59 9.22 0.24
CA ALA A 115 1.38 9.60 -0.92
C ALA A 115 2.89 9.53 -0.63
N LEU A 116 3.34 10.03 0.53
CA LEU A 116 4.73 9.88 0.96
C LEU A 116 5.11 8.40 1.13
N PHE A 117 4.23 7.61 1.76
CA PHE A 117 4.44 6.17 1.87
C PHE A 117 4.57 5.50 0.50
N ALA A 118 3.68 5.81 -0.46
CA ALA A 118 3.76 5.27 -1.81
C ALA A 118 5.08 5.65 -2.51
N ARG A 119 5.57 6.88 -2.34
CA ARG A 119 6.88 7.32 -2.86
C ARG A 119 8.04 6.54 -2.22
N ALA A 120 7.99 6.28 -0.92
CA ALA A 120 8.98 5.46 -0.22
C ALA A 120 8.98 4.00 -0.71
N VAL A 121 7.79 3.41 -0.93
CA VAL A 121 7.65 2.07 -1.52
C VAL A 121 8.27 2.05 -2.92
N CYS A 122 8.03 3.05 -3.75
CA CYS A 122 8.64 3.16 -5.09
C CYS A 122 10.16 3.28 -5.00
N ALA A 123 10.69 4.08 -4.07
CA ALA A 123 12.14 4.22 -3.87
C ALA A 123 12.80 2.88 -3.50
N VAL A 124 12.18 2.10 -2.62
CA VAL A 124 12.65 0.75 -2.28
C VAL A 124 12.50 -0.21 -3.48
N ALA A 125 11.37 -0.15 -4.19
CA ALA A 125 11.08 -1.03 -5.32
C ALA A 125 11.99 -0.79 -6.55
N LEU A 126 12.58 0.40 -6.66
CA LEU A 126 13.51 0.79 -7.72
C LEU A 126 14.97 0.77 -7.24
N ASP A 127 15.23 0.23 -6.04
CA ASP A 127 16.54 0.19 -5.38
C ASP A 127 17.21 1.58 -5.24
N ARG A 128 16.43 2.66 -5.22
CA ARG A 128 16.91 4.02 -4.97
C ARG A 128 17.37 4.22 -3.52
N ALA A 129 17.01 3.29 -2.65
CA ALA A 129 17.47 3.22 -1.26
C ALA A 129 18.85 2.55 -1.11
N GLY A 130 19.47 2.05 -2.18
CA GLY A 130 20.81 1.43 -2.14
C GLY A 130 20.84 0.16 -1.28
N LEU A 131 19.83 -0.70 -1.42
CA LEU A 131 19.68 -1.93 -0.65
C LEU A 131 20.30 -3.16 -1.34
N ASP A 132 20.91 -2.95 -2.51
CA ASP A 132 21.38 -3.98 -3.44
C ASP A 132 20.29 -5.03 -3.70
N TRP A 133 19.06 -4.55 -3.85
CA TRP A 133 17.88 -5.39 -4.00
C TRP A 133 16.75 -4.67 -4.72
N GLN A 134 16.33 -5.27 -5.83
CA GLN A 134 15.15 -4.85 -6.57
C GLN A 134 14.14 -6.00 -6.61
N PRO A 135 12.90 -5.81 -6.12
CA PRO A 135 11.87 -6.83 -6.26
C PRO A 135 11.52 -7.07 -7.72
N GLN A 136 10.97 -8.24 -8.02
CA GLN A 136 10.33 -8.53 -9.30
C GLN A 136 8.84 -8.16 -9.28
N LEU A 137 8.23 -8.15 -8.10
CA LEU A 137 6.83 -7.84 -7.87
C LEU A 137 6.66 -6.91 -6.67
N VAL A 138 5.86 -5.86 -6.81
CA VAL A 138 5.33 -5.08 -5.69
C VAL A 138 3.87 -5.44 -5.49
N HIS A 139 3.57 -6.02 -4.33
CA HIS A 139 2.21 -6.38 -3.94
C HIS A 139 1.64 -5.26 -3.05
N CYS A 140 0.75 -4.47 -3.65
CA CYS A 140 0.07 -3.33 -3.06
C CYS A 140 -1.28 -3.79 -2.49
N ASN A 141 -1.60 -3.39 -1.27
CA ASN A 141 -2.85 -3.72 -0.60
C ASN A 141 -3.63 -2.43 -0.27
N ASP A 142 -4.87 -2.36 -0.78
CA ASP A 142 -5.83 -1.27 -0.57
C ASP A 142 -5.35 0.15 -0.91
N TRP A 143 -6.23 1.12 -0.71
CA TRP A 143 -6.07 2.52 -1.13
C TRP A 143 -4.79 3.16 -0.60
N GLN A 144 -4.29 2.77 0.57
CA GLN A 144 -3.07 3.30 1.19
C GLN A 144 -1.82 3.08 0.32
N THR A 145 -1.86 2.08 -0.55
CA THR A 145 -0.80 1.77 -1.52
C THR A 145 -1.24 2.01 -2.97
N GLY A 146 -2.43 2.57 -3.19
CA GLY A 146 -3.04 2.74 -4.51
C GLY A 146 -2.26 3.66 -5.45
N LEU A 147 -1.45 4.58 -4.93
CA LEU A 147 -0.56 5.40 -5.76
C LEU A 147 0.72 4.66 -6.22
N VAL A 148 1.09 3.55 -5.60
CA VAL A 148 2.34 2.84 -5.93
C VAL A 148 2.33 2.34 -7.39
N PRO A 149 1.28 1.67 -7.90
CA PRO A 149 1.26 1.26 -9.31
C PRO A 149 1.31 2.44 -10.27
N ALA A 150 0.59 3.53 -9.97
CA ALA A 150 0.59 4.73 -10.80
C ALA A 150 1.99 5.37 -10.87
N LEU A 151 2.66 5.54 -9.72
CA LEU A 151 4.01 6.10 -9.65
C LEU A 151 5.03 5.21 -10.36
N LEU A 152 4.99 3.89 -10.13
CA LEU A 152 5.89 2.98 -10.82
C LEU A 152 5.66 3.00 -12.33
N SER A 153 4.41 3.15 -12.81
CA SER A 153 4.10 3.16 -14.25
C SER A 153 4.86 4.19 -15.08
N GLN A 154 5.39 5.24 -14.44
CA GLN A 154 6.22 6.27 -15.08
C GLN A 154 7.66 5.81 -15.34
N GLU A 155 8.06 4.69 -14.78
CA GLU A 155 9.42 4.18 -14.80
C GLU A 155 9.58 3.08 -15.86
N THR A 156 10.63 3.17 -16.67
CA THR A 156 10.89 2.21 -17.76
C THR A 156 11.31 0.83 -17.25
N LYS A 157 12.08 0.79 -16.17
CA LYS A 157 12.58 -0.44 -15.53
C LYS A 157 11.98 -0.56 -14.13
N ARG A 158 10.73 -1.02 -14.08
CA ARG A 158 10.00 -1.25 -12.83
C ARG A 158 9.68 -2.73 -12.60
N PRO A 159 9.46 -3.15 -11.35
CA PRO A 159 8.81 -4.42 -11.05
C PRO A 159 7.38 -4.47 -11.61
N ALA A 160 6.86 -5.69 -11.74
CA ALA A 160 5.42 -5.90 -11.90
C ALA A 160 4.69 -5.45 -10.62
N THR A 161 3.40 -5.15 -10.76
CA THR A 161 2.55 -4.66 -9.68
C THR A 161 1.29 -5.51 -9.57
N LEU A 162 1.02 -6.00 -8.38
CA LEU A 162 -0.23 -6.66 -8.00
C LEU A 162 -0.95 -5.77 -7.01
N PHE A 163 -2.20 -5.41 -7.29
CA PHE A 163 -3.03 -4.64 -6.38
C PHE A 163 -4.16 -5.50 -5.81
N THR A 164 -4.23 -5.65 -4.48
CA THR A 164 -5.30 -6.41 -3.80
C THR A 164 -6.29 -5.48 -3.12
N ILE A 165 -7.57 -5.69 -3.45
CA ILE A 165 -8.71 -5.05 -2.80
C ILE A 165 -9.19 -5.94 -1.66
N HIS A 166 -9.10 -5.48 -0.42
CA HIS A 166 -9.70 -6.16 0.73
C HIS A 166 -11.09 -5.62 1.06
N ASN A 167 -11.34 -4.34 0.78
CA ASN A 167 -12.68 -3.76 0.86
C ASN A 167 -12.81 -2.53 -0.07
N LEU A 168 -13.61 -2.67 -1.13
CA LEU A 168 -13.81 -1.62 -2.13
C LEU A 168 -14.52 -0.37 -1.61
N ALA A 169 -15.18 -0.45 -0.44
CA ALA A 169 -15.84 0.71 0.15
C ALA A 169 -14.84 1.77 0.64
N TYR A 170 -13.60 1.38 0.95
CA TYR A 170 -12.54 2.30 1.37
C TYR A 170 -11.68 2.72 0.18
N GLN A 171 -12.05 3.84 -0.44
CA GLN A 171 -11.45 4.25 -1.72
C GLN A 171 -10.30 5.26 -1.58
N GLY A 172 -10.15 5.91 -0.42
CA GLY A 172 -9.22 7.02 -0.23
C GLY A 172 -9.56 8.19 -1.16
N LEU A 173 -10.74 8.80 -0.92
CA LEU A 173 -11.26 9.93 -1.71
C LEU A 173 -10.81 11.26 -1.11
N PHE A 174 -10.26 12.14 -1.94
CA PHE A 174 -9.76 13.45 -1.54
C PHE A 174 -10.18 14.53 -2.55
N ASP A 175 -10.11 15.80 -2.16
CA ASP A 175 -10.50 16.91 -3.03
C ASP A 175 -9.43 17.29 -4.07
N TRP A 176 -9.80 18.18 -5.00
CA TRP A 176 -8.91 18.74 -6.01
C TRP A 176 -7.70 19.47 -5.40
N HIS A 177 -7.90 20.23 -4.32
CA HIS A 177 -6.80 20.94 -3.65
C HIS A 177 -5.76 19.99 -3.09
N THR A 178 -6.19 18.83 -2.58
CA THR A 178 -5.29 17.75 -2.18
C THR A 178 -4.52 17.20 -3.36
N PHE A 179 -5.17 16.90 -4.49
CA PHE A 179 -4.46 16.46 -5.71
C PHE A 179 -3.35 17.43 -6.14
N GLN A 180 -3.64 18.73 -6.15
CA GLN A 180 -2.65 19.76 -6.46
C GLN A 180 -1.49 19.78 -5.45
N ARG A 181 -1.81 19.71 -4.15
CA ARG A 181 -0.83 19.71 -3.06
C ARG A 181 0.13 18.50 -3.13
N LEU A 182 -0.37 17.33 -3.53
CA LEU A 182 0.44 16.11 -3.66
C LEU A 182 1.46 16.16 -4.80
N GLY A 183 1.38 17.14 -5.70
CA GLY A 183 2.28 17.29 -6.84
C GLY A 183 2.24 16.09 -7.79
N LEU A 184 1.04 15.55 -8.01
CA LEU A 184 0.83 14.48 -8.99
C LEU A 184 0.78 15.06 -10.42
N PRO A 185 1.15 14.28 -11.45
CA PRO A 185 1.03 14.73 -12.84
C PRO A 185 -0.39 15.21 -13.14
N SER A 186 -0.53 16.42 -13.69
CA SER A 186 -1.85 17.05 -13.97
C SER A 186 -2.78 16.14 -14.75
N ASP A 187 -2.22 15.44 -15.74
CA ASP A 187 -2.97 14.57 -16.63
C ASP A 187 -3.53 13.33 -15.93
N TRP A 188 -3.17 13.07 -14.66
CA TRP A 188 -3.77 12.02 -13.84
C TRP A 188 -5.14 12.39 -13.27
N TRP A 189 -5.49 13.68 -13.25
CA TRP A 189 -6.86 14.11 -12.99
C TRP A 189 -7.72 13.94 -14.24
N ALA A 190 -7.97 12.68 -14.57
CA ALA A 190 -8.79 12.28 -15.70
C ALA A 190 -9.63 11.06 -15.32
N MET A 191 -10.81 10.94 -15.93
CA MET A 191 -11.78 9.89 -15.63
C MET A 191 -11.23 8.48 -15.89
N ASP A 192 -10.28 8.32 -16.82
CA ASP A 192 -9.61 7.06 -17.11
C ASP A 192 -8.41 6.79 -16.18
N LYS A 193 -8.09 7.71 -15.25
CA LYS A 193 -6.96 7.66 -14.32
C LYS A 193 -7.41 7.80 -12.87
N LEU A 194 -7.03 8.87 -12.16
CA LEU A 194 -7.25 8.99 -10.71
C LEU A 194 -8.50 9.77 -10.32
N GLU A 195 -9.07 10.57 -11.21
CA GLU A 195 -10.28 11.35 -10.94
C GLU A 195 -11.49 10.43 -10.76
N PHE A 196 -12.35 10.72 -9.81
CA PHE A 196 -13.57 9.97 -9.51
C PHE A 196 -14.63 10.92 -8.93
N HIS A 197 -15.58 11.35 -9.78
CA HIS A 197 -16.66 12.26 -9.43
C HIS A 197 -16.17 13.56 -8.76
N ASP A 198 -15.23 14.24 -9.42
CA ASP A 198 -14.56 15.46 -8.97
C ASP A 198 -13.68 15.29 -7.71
N GLN A 199 -13.37 14.04 -7.35
CA GLN A 199 -12.46 13.67 -6.27
C GLN A 199 -11.24 12.91 -6.80
N LEU A 200 -10.13 12.98 -6.07
CA LEU A 200 -8.99 12.08 -6.23
C LEU A 200 -9.30 10.75 -5.55
N SER A 201 -9.21 9.63 -6.26
CA SER A 201 -9.35 8.28 -5.71
C SER A 201 -8.03 7.52 -5.72
N PHE A 202 -7.49 7.24 -4.53
CA PHE A 202 -6.25 6.46 -4.40
C PHE A 202 -6.44 5.02 -4.86
N ILE A 203 -7.55 4.36 -4.47
CA ILE A 203 -7.80 2.98 -4.88
C ILE A 203 -7.86 2.85 -6.40
N LYS A 204 -8.41 3.86 -7.09
CA LYS A 204 -8.49 3.90 -8.55
C LYS A 204 -7.09 3.89 -9.19
N GLY A 205 -6.10 4.52 -8.57
CA GLY A 205 -4.70 4.40 -8.98
C GLY A 205 -4.19 2.96 -8.99
N GLY A 206 -4.57 2.17 -7.99
CA GLY A 206 -4.26 0.75 -7.93
C GLY A 206 -4.95 -0.04 -9.04
N LEU A 207 -6.23 0.24 -9.28
CA LEU A 207 -7.04 -0.46 -10.28
C LEU A 207 -6.66 -0.14 -11.73
N VAL A 208 -6.36 1.12 -12.01
CA VAL A 208 -6.02 1.58 -13.36
C VAL A 208 -4.60 1.15 -13.74
N PHE A 209 -3.63 1.32 -12.84
CA PHE A 209 -2.21 1.22 -13.21
C PHE A 209 -1.55 -0.11 -12.85
N ALA A 210 -2.15 -0.95 -12.01
CA ALA A 210 -1.54 -2.25 -11.69
C ALA A 210 -1.50 -3.18 -12.91
N ASP A 211 -0.51 -4.08 -12.96
CA ASP A 211 -0.46 -5.11 -14.00
C ASP A 211 -1.51 -6.20 -13.76
N TRP A 212 -1.80 -6.48 -12.49
CA TRP A 212 -2.86 -7.42 -12.09
C TRP A 212 -3.61 -6.93 -10.85
N ILE A 213 -4.89 -7.26 -10.79
CA ILE A 213 -5.77 -6.94 -9.66
C ILE A 213 -6.21 -8.25 -9.03
N SER A 214 -6.21 -8.29 -7.69
CA SER A 214 -6.79 -9.39 -6.95
C SER A 214 -7.75 -8.91 -5.87
N THR A 215 -8.55 -9.83 -5.34
CA THR A 215 -9.43 -9.57 -4.21
C THR A 215 -9.68 -10.85 -3.42
N VAL A 216 -10.34 -10.73 -2.27
CA VAL A 216 -10.37 -11.72 -1.19
C VAL A 216 -11.22 -12.99 -1.45
N SER A 217 -11.92 -13.07 -2.59
CA SER A 217 -12.55 -14.32 -3.04
C SER A 217 -12.99 -14.27 -4.51
N PRO A 218 -13.13 -15.43 -5.20
CA PRO A 218 -13.72 -15.51 -6.54
C PRO A 218 -15.13 -14.95 -6.63
N ARG A 219 -15.92 -15.07 -5.55
CA ARG A 219 -17.26 -14.53 -5.46
C ARG A 219 -17.23 -13.00 -5.39
N TYR A 220 -16.41 -12.45 -4.50
CA TYR A 220 -16.29 -11.01 -4.33
C TYR A 220 -15.77 -10.34 -5.60
N ALA A 221 -14.83 -10.97 -6.33
CA ALA A 221 -14.39 -10.51 -7.66
C ALA A 221 -15.53 -10.38 -8.68
N LYS A 222 -16.60 -11.18 -8.55
CA LYS A 222 -17.80 -11.03 -9.38
C LYS A 222 -18.72 -9.94 -8.84
N GLU A 223 -18.91 -9.87 -7.53
CA GLU A 223 -19.80 -8.91 -6.88
C GLU A 223 -19.37 -7.46 -7.12
N ILE A 224 -18.09 -7.14 -6.95
CA ILE A 224 -17.54 -5.77 -7.12
C ILE A 224 -17.60 -5.24 -8.56
N ARG A 225 -17.98 -6.09 -9.52
CA ARG A 225 -18.23 -5.69 -10.92
C ARG A 225 -19.70 -5.39 -11.18
N THR A 226 -20.53 -5.35 -10.14
CA THR A 226 -21.95 -5.01 -10.25
C THR A 226 -22.20 -3.66 -9.57
N PRO A 227 -23.20 -2.88 -10.02
CA PRO A 227 -23.53 -1.59 -9.41
C PRO A 227 -23.82 -1.67 -7.90
N GLN A 228 -24.33 -2.80 -7.41
CA GLN A 228 -24.66 -2.99 -6.00
C GLN A 228 -23.42 -2.99 -5.08
N PHE A 229 -22.28 -3.51 -5.54
CA PHE A 229 -21.08 -3.70 -4.71
C PHE A 229 -19.83 -3.03 -5.28
N GLY A 230 -19.90 -2.46 -6.49
CA GLY A 230 -18.76 -1.83 -7.16
C GLY A 230 -18.44 -0.43 -6.68
N CYS A 231 -19.31 0.19 -5.87
CA CYS A 231 -19.09 1.50 -5.27
C CYS A 231 -18.72 2.58 -6.32
N GLY A 232 -19.31 2.52 -7.52
CA GLY A 232 -19.04 3.41 -8.65
C GLY A 232 -17.82 3.01 -9.49
N LEU A 233 -17.08 1.97 -9.10
CA LEU A 233 -15.92 1.43 -9.81
C LEU A 233 -16.24 0.15 -10.60
N GLU A 234 -17.51 -0.30 -10.61
CA GLU A 234 -17.93 -1.52 -11.31
C GLU A 234 -17.58 -1.50 -12.80
N GLY A 235 -17.74 -0.36 -13.46
CA GLY A 235 -17.42 -0.22 -14.89
C GLY A 235 -15.92 -0.40 -15.17
N LEU A 236 -15.07 0.17 -14.30
CA LEU A 236 -13.62 0.00 -14.37
C LEU A 236 -13.23 -1.46 -14.11
N LEU A 237 -13.79 -2.08 -13.07
CA LEU A 237 -13.48 -3.46 -12.71
C LEU A 237 -13.99 -4.47 -13.74
N GLU A 238 -15.12 -4.21 -14.39
CA GLU A 238 -15.62 -5.02 -15.50
C GLU A 238 -14.76 -4.85 -16.76
N HIS A 239 -14.29 -3.63 -17.06
CA HIS A 239 -13.31 -3.39 -18.13
C HIS A 239 -12.00 -4.17 -17.88
N ARG A 240 -11.57 -4.26 -16.62
CA ARG A 240 -10.35 -4.94 -16.17
C ARG A 240 -10.55 -6.43 -15.82
N LYS A 241 -11.69 -7.04 -16.16
CA LYS A 241 -12.03 -8.40 -15.71
C LYS A 241 -11.01 -9.48 -16.09
N ALA A 242 -10.31 -9.31 -17.22
CA ALA A 242 -9.30 -10.26 -17.68
C ALA A 242 -8.04 -10.25 -16.80
N GLN A 243 -7.80 -9.15 -16.08
CA GLN A 243 -6.69 -8.95 -15.14
C GLN A 243 -7.17 -8.89 -13.68
N LEU A 244 -8.38 -9.39 -13.39
CA LEU A 244 -8.96 -9.43 -12.05
C LEU A 244 -9.14 -10.88 -11.60
N SER A 245 -8.57 -11.23 -10.45
CA SER A 245 -8.71 -12.57 -9.86
C SER A 245 -9.18 -12.51 -8.41
N GLY A 246 -10.14 -13.37 -8.05
CA GLY A 246 -10.48 -13.59 -6.66
C GLY A 246 -9.65 -14.72 -6.06
N ILE A 247 -8.89 -14.44 -5.00
CA ILE A 247 -8.10 -15.41 -4.26
C ILE A 247 -8.67 -15.49 -2.87
N LEU A 248 -9.19 -16.66 -2.49
CA LEU A 248 -9.79 -16.85 -1.18
C LEU A 248 -8.76 -16.63 -0.07
N ASN A 249 -9.06 -15.74 0.89
CA ASN A 249 -8.19 -15.55 2.04
C ASN A 249 -8.01 -16.86 2.82
N GLY A 250 -6.76 -17.15 3.16
CA GLY A 250 -6.43 -18.24 4.07
C GLY A 250 -6.61 -17.83 5.54
N VAL A 251 -6.72 -18.83 6.41
CA VAL A 251 -6.67 -18.65 7.86
C VAL A 251 -5.40 -19.33 8.37
N ASP A 252 -4.64 -18.64 9.22
CA ASP A 252 -3.50 -19.24 9.92
C ASP A 252 -3.99 -19.82 11.25
N TYR A 253 -3.93 -21.14 11.39
CA TYR A 253 -4.37 -21.87 12.59
C TYR A 253 -3.23 -22.13 13.59
N ARG A 254 -2.07 -21.48 13.41
CA ARG A 254 -0.87 -21.67 14.23
C ARG A 254 -0.53 -20.47 15.10
#